data_AF-W7QB97-F1
#
_entry.id   AF-W7QB97-F1
#
_cell.length_a   1.000
_cell.length_b   1.000
_cell.length_c   1.000
_cell.angle_alpha   90.00
_cell.angle_beta   90.00
_cell.angle_gamma   90.00
#
_symmetry.space_group_name_H-M   'P 1'
#
loop_
_entity.id
_entity.type
_entity.pdbx_description
1 polymer ?
#
loop_
_entity_poly.entity_id
_entity_poly.type
_entity_poly.pdbx_seq_one_letter_code
_entity_poly.pdbx_strand_id
1 'polypeptide(L)'
;MLPRIIYEPLPFALFAFSLCCFIFQLENFYFWSALLMLLSSWMLVKRSNYRRKDKQVNKSYKLPNGLYEFLPYAYIFIGCLVYISRIDALAFFGLFAIICGMGIFILREANRHAFLFNHY
;
A
#
# COMPACT_ATOMS: atom_id res chain seq x y z
N MET A 1 -2.16 14.67 20.25
CA MET A 1 -2.49 14.58 18.80
C MET A 1 -1.23 14.94 18.03
N LEU A 2 -0.75 14.07 17.13
CA LEU A 2 0.45 14.39 16.34
C LEU A 2 0.16 15.61 15.43
N PRO A 3 1.12 16.54 15.23
CA PRO A 3 0.94 17.66 14.32
C PRO A 3 0.58 17.17 12.92
N ARG A 4 -0.39 17.83 12.28
CA ARG A 4 -0.87 17.45 10.92
C ARG A 4 0.28 17.36 9.92
N ILE A 5 1.24 18.27 10.01
CA ILE A 5 2.44 18.34 9.15
C ILE A 5 3.29 17.06 9.24
N ILE A 6 3.33 16.39 10.39
CA ILE A 6 4.06 15.14 10.58
C ILE A 6 3.17 13.95 10.25
N TYR A 7 1.93 13.96 10.73
CA TYR A 7 0.99 12.86 10.56
C TYR A 7 0.62 12.61 9.09
N GLU A 8 0.48 13.66 8.27
CA GLU A 8 0.05 13.52 6.89
C GLU A 8 1.09 12.89 5.95
N PRO A 9 2.38 13.25 5.98
CA PRO A 9 3.39 12.61 5.15
C PRO A 9 3.94 11.31 5.74
N LEU A 10 3.79 11.04 7.04
CA LEU A 10 4.47 9.93 7.72
C LEU A 10 4.30 8.55 7.05
N PRO A 11 3.10 8.10 6.65
CA PRO A 11 2.98 6.81 5.97
C PRO A 11 3.75 6.77 4.64
N PHE A 12 3.76 7.87 3.89
CA PHE A 12 4.48 7.96 2.63
C PHE A 12 6.00 8.01 2.85
N ALA A 13 6.46 8.74 3.87
CA ALA A 13 7.88 8.80 4.22
C ALA A 13 8.41 7.45 4.67
N LEU A 14 7.65 6.72 5.49
CA LEU A 14 7.99 5.35 5.90
C LEU A 14 8.05 4.41 4.70
N PHE A 15 7.05 4.45 3.82
CA PHE A 15 7.03 3.63 2.61
C PHE A 15 8.25 3.93 1.70
N ALA A 16 8.54 5.21 1.46
CA ALA A 16 9.67 5.64 0.64
C ALA A 16 11.01 5.20 1.26
N PHE A 17 11.15 5.32 2.59
CA PHE A 17 12.34 4.86 3.29
C PHE A 17 12.55 3.35 3.16
N SER A 18 11.48 2.54 3.33
CA SER A 18 11.57 1.09 3.11
C SER A 18 11.96 0.75 1.68
N LEU A 19 11.43 1.47 0.70
CA LEU A 19 11.74 1.27 -0.71
C LEU A 19 13.20 1.64 -1.04
N CYS A 20 13.73 2.72 -0.44
CA CYS A 20 15.14 3.06 -0.54
C CYS A 20 16.05 1.95 -0.01
N CYS A 21 15.71 1.29 1.10
CA CYS A 21 16.50 0.17 1.61
C CYS A 21 16.61 -1.00 0.61
N PHE A 22 15.54 -1.27 -0.15
CA PHE A 22 15.58 -2.26 -1.23
C PHE A 22 16.43 -1.77 -2.42
N ILE A 23 16.28 -0.51 -2.85
CA ILE A 23 17.06 0.06 -3.95
C ILE A 23 18.57 0.06 -3.64
N PHE A 24 18.95 0.47 -2.44
CA PHE A 24 20.36 0.51 -2.00
C PHE A 24 20.90 -0.85 -1.57
N GLN A 25 20.11 -1.91 -1.73
CA GLN A 25 20.47 -3.28 -1.41
C GLN A 25 21.03 -3.47 0.01
N LEU A 26 20.40 -2.82 1.01
CA LEU A 26 20.78 -2.92 2.41
C LEU A 26 20.30 -4.26 2.99
N GLU A 27 20.96 -5.36 2.63
CA GLU A 27 20.50 -6.74 2.85
C GLU A 27 20.18 -7.04 4.32
N ASN A 28 21.01 -6.55 5.25
CA ASN A 28 20.83 -6.74 6.70
C ASN A 28 19.51 -6.14 7.21
N PHE A 29 18.91 -5.21 6.47
CA PHE A 29 17.70 -4.50 6.85
C PHE A 29 16.45 -4.93 6.07
N TYR A 30 16.55 -5.83 5.09
CA TYR A 30 15.40 -6.19 4.24
C TYR A 30 14.17 -6.66 5.00
N PHE A 31 14.35 -7.46 6.06
CA PHE A 31 13.23 -7.90 6.89
C PHE A 31 12.52 -6.72 7.54
N TRP A 32 13.28 -5.79 8.12
CA TRP A 32 12.76 -4.58 8.74
C TRP A 32 12.11 -3.65 7.73
N SER A 33 12.71 -3.49 6.55
CA SER A 33 12.17 -2.69 5.45
C SER A 33 10.87 -3.26 4.91
N ALA A 34 10.76 -4.58 4.74
CA ALA A 34 9.52 -5.24 4.32
C ALA A 34 8.40 -4.99 5.35
N LEU A 35 8.71 -5.16 6.64
CA LEU A 35 7.76 -4.92 7.73
C LEU A 35 7.30 -3.46 7.75
N LEU A 36 8.23 -2.52 7.60
CA LEU A 36 7.94 -1.08 7.58
C LEU A 36 7.11 -0.68 6.34
N MET A 37 7.33 -1.33 5.20
CA MET A 37 6.54 -1.15 3.98
C MET A 37 5.10 -1.68 4.13
N LEU A 38 4.91 -2.78 4.86
CA LEU A 38 3.57 -3.28 5.21
C LEU A 38 2.86 -2.36 6.20
N LEU A 39 3.55 -1.92 7.26
CA LEU A 39 2.98 -1.01 8.26
C LEU A 39 2.56 0.33 7.64
N SER A 40 3.41 0.92 6.80
CA SER A 40 3.09 2.17 6.11
C SER A 40 1.88 2.02 5.19
N SER A 41 1.80 0.94 4.42
CA SER A 41 0.63 0.59 3.62
C SER A 41 -0.64 0.44 4.47
N TRP A 42 -0.52 -0.15 5.66
CA TRP A 42 -1.65 -0.36 6.57
C TRP A 42 -2.15 0.95 7.17
N MET A 43 -1.23 1.83 7.56
CA MET A 43 -1.55 3.17 8.02
C MET A 43 -2.29 3.98 6.95
N LEU A 44 -1.93 3.84 5.66
CA LEU A 44 -2.63 4.51 4.56
C LEU A 44 -4.10 4.09 4.47
N VAL A 45 -4.42 2.80 4.62
CA VAL A 45 -5.82 2.33 4.62
C VAL A 45 -6.56 2.75 5.87
N LYS A 46 -5.97 2.54 7.06
CA LYS A 46 -6.64 2.93 8.31
C LYS A 46 -6.95 4.43 8.33
N ARG A 47 -6.04 5.26 7.81
CA ARG A 47 -6.25 6.69 7.63
C ARG A 47 -7.35 7.00 6.61
N SER A 48 -7.33 6.35 5.44
CA SER A 48 -8.39 6.51 4.40
C SER A 48 -9.77 6.13 4.94
N ASN A 49 -9.85 5.10 5.78
CA ASN A 49 -11.08 4.66 6.44
C ASN A 49 -11.50 5.59 7.59
N TYR A 50 -10.59 6.03 8.45
CA TYR A 50 -10.89 6.91 9.59
C TYR A 50 -11.41 8.29 9.17
N ARG A 51 -10.96 8.82 8.02
CA ARG A 51 -11.48 10.07 7.44
C ARG A 51 -12.95 9.96 7.00
N ARG A 52 -13.48 8.75 6.82
CA ARG A 52 -14.85 8.51 6.37
C ARG A 52 -15.72 8.21 7.57
N LYS A 53 -16.46 9.20 8.06
CA LYS A 53 -17.56 9.01 9.03
C LYS A 53 -18.90 8.69 8.33
N ASP A 54 -18.94 8.79 7.01
CA ASP A 54 -20.18 8.67 6.25
C ASP A 54 -20.64 7.22 6.08
N LYS A 55 -21.96 7.06 6.16
CA LYS A 55 -22.71 5.81 6.12
C LYS A 55 -22.29 4.96 4.91
N GLN A 56 -21.87 3.72 5.14
CA GLN A 56 -21.55 2.78 4.08
C GLN A 56 -22.82 2.49 3.26
N VAL A 57 -22.99 3.18 2.13
CA VAL A 57 -23.99 2.80 1.13
C VAL A 57 -23.58 1.41 0.64
N ASN A 58 -24.48 0.43 0.81
CA ASN A 58 -24.29 -0.96 0.37
C ASN A 58 -23.98 -0.98 -1.14
N LYS A 59 -22.71 -0.90 -1.50
CA LYS A 59 -22.25 -1.11 -2.87
C LYS A 59 -22.17 -2.61 -3.10
N SER A 60 -22.79 -3.09 -4.16
CA SER A 60 -22.62 -4.46 -4.61
C SER A 60 -21.22 -4.58 -5.21
N TYR A 61 -20.29 -5.20 -4.48
CA TYR A 61 -18.93 -5.42 -4.94
C TYR A 61 -18.85 -6.77 -5.69
N LYS A 62 -18.17 -6.79 -6.84
CA LYS A 62 -17.86 -8.05 -7.56
C LYS A 62 -16.91 -8.97 -6.77
N LEU A 63 -16.19 -8.40 -5.80
CA LEU A 63 -15.27 -9.10 -4.91
C LEU A 63 -15.69 -8.87 -3.45
N PRO A 64 -15.53 -9.85 -2.56
CA PRO A 64 -15.75 -9.65 -1.13
C PRO A 64 -14.90 -8.49 -0.60
N ASN A 65 -15.50 -7.62 0.22
CA ASN A 65 -14.83 -6.42 0.73
C ASN A 65 -13.47 -6.71 1.37
N GLY A 66 -13.37 -7.80 2.15
CA GLY A 66 -12.10 -8.18 2.78
C GLY A 66 -10.99 -8.48 1.77
N LEU A 67 -11.30 -9.22 0.70
CA LEU A 67 -10.31 -9.55 -0.34
C LEU A 67 -9.91 -8.32 -1.15
N TYR A 68 -10.87 -7.48 -1.50
CA TYR A 68 -10.59 -6.23 -2.20
C TYR A 68 -9.73 -5.27 -1.34
N GLU A 69 -9.97 -5.23 -0.02
CA GLU A 69 -9.17 -4.43 0.89
C GLU A 69 -7.76 -5.01 1.09
N PHE A 70 -7.62 -6.33 1.10
CA PHE A 70 -6.36 -7.05 1.31
C PHE A 70 -5.46 -7.07 0.06
N LEU A 71 -6.04 -7.00 -1.14
CA LEU A 71 -5.34 -7.16 -2.41
C LEU A 71 -4.03 -6.36 -2.56
N PRO A 72 -3.97 -5.04 -2.33
CA PRO A 72 -2.72 -4.30 -2.51
C PRO A 72 -1.63 -4.72 -1.53
N TYR A 73 -2.00 -5.15 -0.31
CA TYR A 73 -1.05 -5.68 0.66
C TYR A 73 -0.49 -7.02 0.25
N ALA A 74 -1.32 -7.89 -0.31
CA ALA A 74 -0.89 -9.19 -0.80
C ALA A 74 0.19 -9.03 -1.90
N TYR A 75 -0.04 -8.11 -2.84
CA TYR A 75 0.92 -7.77 -3.90
C TYR A 75 2.26 -7.25 -3.34
N ILE A 76 2.20 -6.31 -2.40
CA ILE A 76 3.40 -5.75 -1.77
C ILE A 76 4.14 -6.82 -0.97
N PHE A 77 3.43 -7.64 -0.21
CA PHE A 77 4.02 -8.71 0.60
C PHE A 77 4.72 -9.78 -0.26
N ILE A 78 4.02 -10.29 -1.27
CA ILE A 78 4.57 -11.28 -2.21
C ILE A 78 5.76 -10.66 -2.94
N GLY A 79 5.66 -9.40 -3.38
CA GLY A 79 6.75 -8.70 -4.04
C GLY A 79 8.01 -8.60 -3.17
N CYS A 80 7.86 -8.27 -1.88
CA CYS A 80 8.97 -8.28 -0.92
C CYS A 80 9.60 -9.66 -0.77
N LEU A 81 8.80 -10.71 -0.59
CA LEU A 81 9.30 -12.08 -0.40
C LEU A 81 10.07 -12.56 -1.63
N VAL A 82 9.52 -12.31 -2.81
CA VAL A 82 10.14 -12.66 -4.10
C VAL A 82 11.44 -11.88 -4.28
N TYR A 83 11.48 -10.60 -3.93
CA TYR A 83 12.70 -9.80 -3.99
C TYR A 83 13.79 -10.32 -3.05
N ILE A 84 13.42 -10.71 -1.82
CA ILE A 84 14.35 -11.23 -0.81
C ILE A 84 14.92 -12.61 -1.18
N SER A 85 14.27 -13.36 -2.09
CA SER A 85 14.69 -14.71 -2.49
C SER A 85 16.08 -14.78 -3.18
N ARG A 86 16.68 -13.62 -3.54
CA ARG A 86 17.99 -13.50 -4.20
C ARG A 86 18.13 -14.23 -5.53
N ILE A 87 17.02 -14.58 -6.17
CA ILE A 87 17.01 -15.11 -7.52
C ILE A 87 16.89 -13.91 -8.47
N ASP A 88 17.94 -13.59 -9.22
CA ASP A 88 18.04 -12.37 -10.03
C ASP A 88 16.85 -12.18 -10.98
N ALA A 89 16.41 -13.26 -11.64
CA ALA A 89 15.24 -13.24 -12.52
C ALA A 89 13.95 -12.89 -11.76
N LEU A 90 13.82 -13.32 -10.50
CA LEU A 90 12.66 -13.08 -9.66
C LEU A 90 12.66 -11.69 -9.03
N ALA A 91 13.81 -11.07 -8.81
CA ALA A 91 13.91 -9.73 -8.24
C ALA A 91 13.11 -8.69 -9.05
N PHE A 92 13.15 -8.80 -10.39
CA PHE A 92 12.34 -7.96 -11.28
C PHE A 92 10.83 -8.17 -11.06
N PHE A 93 10.38 -9.42 -11.00
CA PHE A 93 8.98 -9.75 -10.72
C PHE A 93 8.55 -9.27 -9.32
N GLY A 94 9.45 -9.32 -8.34
CA GLY A 94 9.22 -8.80 -6.99
C GLY A 94 8.98 -7.29 -6.98
N LEU A 95 9.85 -6.52 -7.62
CA LEU A 95 9.69 -5.07 -7.77
C LEU A 95 8.42 -4.72 -8.56
N PHE A 96 8.15 -5.44 -9.64
CA PHE A 96 6.94 -5.25 -10.44
C PHE A 96 5.68 -5.47 -9.60
N ALA A 97 5.63 -6.52 -8.78
CA ALA A 97 4.51 -6.79 -7.88
C ALA A 97 4.29 -5.67 -6.85
N ILE A 98 5.37 -5.09 -6.30
CA ILE A 98 5.28 -3.94 -5.38
C ILE A 98 4.66 -2.73 -6.10
N ILE A 99 5.11 -2.44 -7.32
CA ILE A 99 4.57 -1.34 -8.14
C ILE A 99 3.08 -1.58 -8.45
N CYS A 100 2.69 -2.80 -8.81
CA CYS A 100 1.28 -3.15 -9.03
C CYS A 100 0.45 -2.94 -7.76
N GLY A 101 0.95 -3.37 -6.59
CA GLY A 101 0.28 -3.15 -5.30
C GLY A 101 0.05 -1.67 -4.99
N MET A 102 1.05 -0.83 -5.24
CA MET A 102 0.92 0.63 -5.15
C MET A 102 -0.07 1.20 -6.17
N GLY A 103 -0.02 0.74 -7.42
CA GLY A 103 -0.94 1.16 -8.48
C GLY A 103 -2.38 0.86 -8.13
N ILE A 104 -2.66 -0.35 -7.59
CA ILE A 104 -3.98 -0.73 -7.07
C ILE A 104 -4.39 0.19 -5.93
N PHE A 105 -3.46 0.57 -5.04
CA PHE A 105 -3.73 1.54 -3.97
C PHE A 105 -4.19 2.89 -4.51
N ILE A 106 -3.51 3.42 -5.51
CA ILE A 106 -3.81 4.71 -6.14
C ILE A 106 -5.13 4.63 -6.91
N LEU A 107 -5.33 3.61 -7.75
CA LEU A 107 -6.58 3.40 -8.49
C LEU A 107 -7.77 3.25 -7.55
N ARG A 108 -7.59 2.53 -6.44
CA ARG A 108 -8.63 2.35 -5.43
C ARG A 108 -8.99 3.69 -4.78
N GLU A 109 -8.01 4.56 -4.54
CA GLU A 109 -8.29 5.91 -4.05
C GLU A 109 -9.01 6.74 -5.13
N ALA A 110 -8.50 6.75 -6.36
CA ALA A 110 -9.08 7.48 -7.49
C ALA A 110 -10.53 7.06 -7.81
N ASN A 111 -10.82 5.77 -7.94
CA ASN A 111 -12.17 5.26 -8.18
C ASN A 111 -13.15 5.62 -7.05
N ARG A 112 -12.65 5.82 -5.83
CA ARG A 112 -13.47 6.22 -4.69
C ARG A 112 -13.75 7.73 -4.67
N HIS A 113 -12.89 8.55 -5.27
CA HIS A 113 -13.12 9.99 -5.47
C HIS A 113 -13.94 10.30 -6.74
N ALA A 114 -13.71 9.56 -7.84
CA ALA A 114 -14.47 9.71 -9.08
C ALA A 114 -15.97 9.45 -8.89
N PHE A 115 -16.33 8.52 -7.99
CA PHE A 115 -17.74 8.27 -7.65
C PHE A 115 -18.45 9.47 -7.01
N LEU A 116 -17.74 10.38 -6.34
CA LEU A 116 -18.35 11.56 -5.72
C LEU A 116 -18.69 12.66 -6.74
N PHE A 117 -18.01 12.69 -7.89
CA PHE A 117 -18.24 13.70 -8.93
C PHE A 117 -19.30 13.31 -9.96
N ASN A 118 -19.60 12.01 -10.12
CA ASN A 118 -20.61 11.52 -11.07
C ASN A 118 -22.08 11.58 -10.57
N HIS A 119 -22.33 12.21 -9.43
CA HIS A 119 -23.67 12.37 -8.83
C HIS A 119 -24.11 13.83 -8.65
N TYR A 120 -23.42 14.76 -9.30
CA TYR A 120 -23.88 16.14 -9.52
C TYR A 120 -24.17 16.35 -11.00
#